data_AF-A0A4Y7WH69-F1
#
_entry.id   AF-A0A4Y7WH69-F1
#
_cell.length_a   1.000
_cell.length_b   1.000
_cell.length_c   1.000
_cell.angle_alpha   90.00
_cell.angle_beta   90.00
_cell.angle_gamma   90.00
#
_symmetry.space_group_name_H-M   'P 1'
#
loop_
_entity.id
_entity.type
_entity.pdbx_description
1 polymer ?
#
loop_
_entity_poly.entity_id
_entity_poly.type
_entity_poly.pdbx_seq_one_letter_code
_entity_poly.pdbx_strand_id
1 'polypeptide(L)' 'MGRRKKGALRKEEDQRLYYYVDAMKEQLDYKRGLLEHSLDASEDMHFDVQRAEMLYSFLLREARVRHERKRK' A
#
# COMPACT_ATOMS: atom_id res chain seq x y z
N MET A 1 -16.64 -23.19 6.11
CA MET A 1 -16.08 -23.01 4.74
C MET A 1 -15.10 -24.14 4.44
N GLY A 2 -15.26 -24.84 3.31
CA GLY A 2 -14.32 -25.91 2.91
C GLY A 2 -12.92 -25.39 2.56
N ARG A 3 -11.89 -26.24 2.66
CA ARG A 3 -10.47 -25.89 2.41
C ARG A 3 -10.24 -25.24 1.04
N ARG A 4 -10.94 -25.71 0.00
CA ARG A 4 -10.88 -25.14 -1.38
C ARG A 4 -11.38 -23.70 -1.42
N LYS A 5 -12.53 -23.40 -0.80
CA LYS A 5 -13.07 -22.03 -0.70
C LYS A 5 -12.14 -21.10 0.09
N LYS A 6 -11.54 -21.60 1.18
CA LYS A 6 -10.56 -20.83 1.97
C LYS A 6 -9.29 -20.51 1.18
N GLY A 7 -8.81 -21.44 0.36
CA GLY A 7 -7.65 -21.23 -0.51
C GLY A 7 -7.91 -20.19 -1.60
N ALA A 8 -9.08 -20.25 -2.26
CA ALA A 8 -9.50 -19.27 -3.25
C ALA A 8 -9.59 -17.86 -2.64
N LEU A 9 -10.27 -17.72 -1.50
CA LEU A 9 -10.42 -16.44 -0.81
C LEU A 9 -9.05 -15.80 -0.46
N ARG A 10 -8.09 -16.60 0.03
CA ARG A 10 -6.74 -16.08 0.31
C ARG A 10 -6.05 -15.53 -0.93
N LYS A 11 -6.15 -16.24 -2.07
CA LYS A 11 -5.57 -15.77 -3.34
C LYS A 11 -6.18 -14.45 -3.77
N GLU A 12 -7.51 -14.32 -3.66
CA GLU A 12 -8.21 -13.07 -3.98
C GLU A 12 -7.79 -11.92 -3.05
N GLU A 13 -7.66 -12.16 -1.74
CA GLU A 13 -7.19 -11.14 -0.79
C GLU A 13 -5.72 -10.74 -1.01
N ASP A 14 -4.88 -11.67 -1.44
CA ASP A 14 -3.49 -11.36 -1.80
C ASP A 14 -3.43 -10.53 -3.09
N GLN A 15 -4.26 -10.85 -4.07
CA GLN A 15 -4.39 -10.05 -5.30
C GLN A 15 -4.89 -8.63 -4.99
N ARG A 16 -5.90 -8.50 -4.11
CA ARG A 16 -6.38 -7.21 -3.61
C ARG A 16 -5.27 -6.43 -2.91
N LEU A 17 -4.48 -7.10 -2.07
CA LEU A 17 -3.37 -6.46 -1.39
C LEU A 17 -2.35 -5.88 -2.38
N TYR A 18 -1.96 -6.65 -3.41
CA TYR A 18 -1.03 -6.14 -4.42
C TYR A 18 -1.61 -4.96 -5.20
N TYR A 19 -2.89 -5.03 -5.58
CA TYR A 19 -3.57 -3.90 -6.20
C TYR A 19 -3.51 -2.63 -5.33
N TYR A 20 -3.76 -2.75 -4.02
CA TYR A 20 -3.68 -1.60 -3.11
C TYR A 20 -2.25 -1.09 -2.91
N VAL A 21 -1.25 -1.97 -2.89
CA VAL A 21 0.17 -1.57 -2.83
C VAL A 21 0.51 -0.69 -4.03
N ASP A 22 0.16 -1.12 -5.24
CA ASP A 22 0.44 -0.39 -6.47
C ASP A 22 -0.31 0.95 -6.51
N ALA A 23 -1.60 0.94 -6.19
CA ALA A 23 -2.41 2.17 -6.13
C ALA A 23 -1.87 3.18 -5.09
N MET A 24 -1.44 2.71 -3.91
CA MET A 24 -0.85 3.59 -2.89
C MET A 24 0.51 4.12 -3.31
N LYS A 25 1.30 3.34 -4.04
CA LYS A 25 2.56 3.83 -4.60
C LYS A 25 2.32 4.98 -5.57
N GLU A 26 1.40 4.81 -6.52
CA GLU A 26 1.07 5.86 -7.50
C GLU A 26 0.56 7.14 -6.81
N GLN A 27 -0.29 7.00 -5.81
CA GLN A 27 -0.76 8.15 -5.03
C GLN A 27 0.36 8.84 -4.26
N LEU A 28 1.26 8.07 -3.65
CA LEU A 28 2.39 8.63 -2.92
C LEU A 28 3.34 9.37 -3.87
N ASP A 29 3.69 8.75 -5.00
CA ASP A 29 4.58 9.34 -6.00
C ASP A 29 3.99 10.66 -6.54
N TYR A 30 2.68 10.67 -6.82
CA TYR A 30 1.96 11.90 -7.20
C TYR A 30 2.05 13.00 -6.13
N LYS A 31 1.73 12.68 -4.87
CA LYS A 31 1.76 13.66 -3.78
C LYS A 31 3.17 14.19 -3.51
N ARG A 32 4.19 13.32 -3.61
CA ARG A 32 5.61 13.72 -3.50
C ARG A 32 6.00 14.67 -4.62
N GLY A 33 5.60 14.38 -5.86
CA GLY A 33 5.85 15.27 -7.00
C GLY A 33 5.22 16.64 -6.84
N LEU A 34 3.97 16.71 -6.34
CA LEU A 34 3.34 17.99 -6.00
C LEU A 34 4.11 18.75 -4.92
N LEU A 35 4.58 18.05 -3.89
CA LEU A 35 5.33 18.65 -2.79
C LEU A 35 6.68 19.20 -3.23
N GLU A 36 7.42 18.45 -4.06
CA GLU A 36 8.72 18.85 -4.57
C GLU A 36 8.66 20.09 -5.48
N HIS A 37 7.56 20.24 -6.23
CA HIS A 37 7.38 21.37 -7.15
C HIS A 37 6.59 22.55 -6.57
N SER A 38 6.14 22.47 -5.31
CA SER A 38 5.42 23.57 -4.67
C SER A 38 6.39 24.57 -4.05
N LEU A 39 6.25 25.85 -4.43
CA LEU A 39 7.02 26.96 -3.87
C LEU A 39 6.51 27.42 -2.49
N ASP A 40 5.26 27.08 -2.14
CA ASP A 40 4.62 27.39 -0.86
C ASP A 40 3.78 26.18 -0.40
N ALA A 41 4.49 25.10 -0.04
CA ALA A 41 3.86 23.89 0.46
C ALA A 41 3.27 24.13 1.85
N SER A 42 1.95 23.94 2.00
CA SER A 42 1.32 24.02 3.31
C SER A 42 1.70 22.83 4.19
N GLU A 43 1.64 23.02 5.51
CA GLU A 43 1.86 21.97 6.49
C GLU A 43 0.91 20.78 6.29
N ASP A 44 -0.35 21.06 5.91
CA ASP A 44 -1.34 20.03 5.55
C ASP A 44 -0.85 19.14 4.39
N MET A 45 -0.18 19.72 3.40
CA MET A 45 0.34 18.97 2.26
C MET A 45 1.49 18.05 2.69
N HIS A 46 2.35 18.52 3.61
CA HIS A 46 3.37 17.67 4.23
C HIS A 46 2.75 16.51 5.02
N PHE A 47 1.72 16.78 5.83
CA PHE A 47 1.01 15.73 6.57
C PHE A 47 0.35 14.71 5.65
N ASP A 48 -0.21 15.15 4.53
CA ASP A 48 -0.86 14.26 3.57
C ASP A 48 0.13 13.34 2.83
N VAL A 49 1.34 13.83 2.55
CA VAL A 49 2.45 13.00 2.03
C VAL A 49 2.88 12.00 3.09
N GLN A 50 3.17 12.44 4.32
CA GLN A 50 3.59 11.55 5.41
C GLN A 50 2.55 10.47 5.69
N ARG A 51 1.26 10.81 5.69
CA ARG A 51 0.17 9.85 5.85
C ARG A 51 0.18 8.79 4.74
N ALA A 52 0.35 9.22 3.49
CA ALA A 52 0.43 8.30 2.35
C ALA A 52 1.66 7.37 2.46
N GLU A 53 2.80 7.89 2.90
CA GLU A 53 4.02 7.11 3.15
C GLU A 53 3.82 6.03 4.22
N MET A 54 3.17 6.38 5.33
CA MET A 54 2.86 5.44 6.40
C MET A 54 1.94 4.31 5.91
N LEU A 55 0.87 4.65 5.17
CA LEU A 55 -0.07 3.66 4.62
C LEU A 55 0.61 2.74 3.61
N TYR A 56 1.40 3.29 2.69
CA TYR A 56 2.15 2.50 1.73
C TYR A 56 3.15 1.56 2.42
N SER A 57 3.89 2.06 3.41
CA SER A 57 4.84 1.26 4.20
C SER A 57 4.14 0.13 4.96
N PHE A 58 2.94 0.38 5.49
CA PHE A 58 2.12 -0.62 6.14
C PHE A 58 1.72 -1.74 5.17
N LEU A 59 1.24 -1.40 3.96
CA LEU A 59 0.86 -2.39 2.96
C LEU A 59 2.05 -3.22 2.46
N LEU A 60 3.22 -2.60 2.26
CA LEU A 60 4.46 -3.32 1.93
C LEU A 60 4.85 -4.33 3.02
N ARG A 61 4.74 -3.93 4.30
CA ARG A 61 5.01 -4.82 5.43
C ARG A 61 4.04 -6.01 5.43
N GLU A 62 2.75 -5.76 5.22
CA GLU A 62 1.75 -6.83 5.15
C GLU A 62 2.03 -7.79 3.98
N ALA A 63 2.34 -7.26 2.78
CA ALA A 63 2.67 -8.05 1.61
C ALA A 63 3.89 -8.96 1.87
N ARG A 64 4.92 -8.42 2.54
CA ARG A 64 6.09 -9.20 2.95
C ARG A 64 5.73 -10.32 3.94
N VAL A 65 4.96 -10.01 4.99
CA VAL A 65 4.54 -10.99 6.00
C VAL A 65 3.73 -12.13 5.36
N ARG A 66 2.82 -11.82 4.43
CA ARG A 66 2.06 -12.84 3.71
C ARG A 66 2.93 -13.69 2.79
N HIS A 67 3.88 -13.06 2.10
CA HIS A 67 4.85 -13.77 1.26
C HIS A 67 5.70 -14.76 2.08
N GLU A 68 6.21 -14.34 3.24
CA GLU A 68 6.97 -15.19 4.15
C GLU A 68 6.13 -16.35 4.71
N ARG A 69 4.85 -16.12 5.04
CA ARG A 69 3.92 -17.17 5.49
C ARG A 69 3.61 -18.20 4.40
N LYS A 70 3.59 -17.80 3.13
CA LYS A 70 3.36 -18.71 1.99
C LYS A 70 4.58 -19.60 1.71
N ARG A 71 5.79 -19.13 2.06
CA ARG A 71 7.04 -19.88 1.87
C ARG A 71 7.26 -20.95 2.94
N LYS A 72 6.66 -20.80 4.12
CA LYS A 72 6.66 -21.80 5.19
C LYS A 72 5.58 -22.85 4.96
#